data_AF-A0A6I9WLL9-F1
#
_entry.id   AF-A0A6I9WLL9-F1
#
_cell.length_a   1.000
_cell.length_b   1.000
_cell.length_c   1.000
_cell.angle_alpha   90.00
_cell.angle_beta   90.00
_cell.angle_gamma   90.00
#
_symmetry.space_group_name_H-M   'P 1'
#
loop_
_entity.id
_entity.type
_entity.pdbx_description
1 polymer ?
#
loop_
_entity_poly.entity_id
_entity_poly.type
_entity_poly.pdbx_seq_one_letter_code
_entity_poly.pdbx_strand_id
1 'polypeptide(L)'
;MPTELPVDMLNRPLLEIVFRRKNNALFKKLARKTHFNVKEVEALAVIHRKITQTLDPMTRSVFRDILHSGLDFTENIRHLYIDRIFSVFDKKNVLQIPLEQWIEGLSIILRGNLNERIHFAFSIYDFMHTNKLKKEQIFPTMRGCLIKLQTDEDPDEAVKDLIDSLLKKLDVDRDGVISEDEFHRAVKERNLLLLECMGPVFPSRVARRTFLSTFTDRLGQF
;
A
#
# COMPACT_ATOMS: atom_id res chain seq x y z
N MET A 1 -39.00 0.85 -31.59
CA MET A 1 -38.03 1.66 -32.37
C MET A 1 -36.99 2.18 -31.40
N PRO A 2 -35.68 2.09 -31.69
CA PRO A 2 -34.68 2.67 -30.82
C PRO A 2 -34.80 4.19 -30.90
N THR A 3 -34.98 4.83 -29.74
CA THR A 3 -35.09 6.28 -29.60
C THR A 3 -33.75 6.90 -29.99
N GLU A 4 -33.70 7.61 -31.12
CA GLU A 4 -32.51 8.36 -31.52
C GLU A 4 -32.22 9.43 -30.46
N LEU A 5 -31.03 9.36 -29.85
CA LEU A 5 -30.58 10.36 -28.89
C LEU A 5 -30.26 11.66 -29.65
N PRO A 6 -30.66 12.84 -29.14
CA PRO A 6 -30.36 14.13 -29.77
C PRO A 6 -28.86 14.31 -30.03
N VAL A 7 -28.50 14.85 -31.20
CA VAL A 7 -27.10 15.11 -31.63
C VAL A 7 -26.30 15.93 -30.60
N ASP A 8 -26.96 16.79 -29.81
CA ASP A 8 -26.36 17.56 -28.71
C ASP A 8 -25.82 16.69 -27.55
N MET A 9 -26.31 15.46 -27.38
CA MET A 9 -25.78 14.51 -26.39
C MET A 9 -24.46 13.88 -26.84
N LEU A 10 -24.20 13.82 -28.15
CA LEU A 10 -22.96 13.33 -28.75
C LEU A 10 -21.85 14.39 -28.75
N ASN A 11 -22.23 15.67 -28.72
CA ASN A 11 -21.31 16.82 -28.72
C ASN A 11 -20.89 17.29 -27.33
N ARG A 12 -21.38 16.68 -26.24
CA ARG A 12 -20.83 16.93 -24.91
C ARG A 12 -19.47 16.24 -24.82
N PRO A 13 -18.36 16.97 -24.59
CA PRO A 13 -17.09 16.32 -24.35
C PRO A 13 -17.27 15.34 -23.19
N LEU A 14 -16.93 14.08 -23.43
CA LEU A 14 -17.06 13.02 -22.42
C LEU A 14 -16.55 13.56 -21.08
N LEU A 15 -17.30 13.36 -20.00
CA LEU A 15 -16.97 13.91 -18.67
C LEU A 15 -15.53 13.58 -18.23
N GLU A 16 -14.98 12.49 -18.76
CA GLU A 16 -13.59 12.08 -18.61
C GLU A 16 -12.60 13.02 -19.32
N ILE A 17 -12.87 13.44 -20.55
CA ILE A 17 -12.04 14.39 -21.31
C ILE A 17 -11.99 15.74 -20.58
N VAL A 18 -13.14 16.22 -20.09
CA VAL A 18 -13.22 17.47 -19.31
C VAL A 18 -12.38 17.37 -18.03
N PHE A 19 -12.50 16.26 -17.31
CA PHE A 19 -11.72 16.02 -16.10
C PHE A 19 -10.22 15.92 -16.37
N ARG A 20 -9.81 15.23 -17.44
CA ARG A 20 -8.41 15.13 -17.83
C ARG A 20 -7.83 16.52 -18.14
N ARG A 21 -8.56 17.35 -18.90
CA ARG A 21 -8.14 18.72 -19.22
C ARG A 21 -8.03 19.59 -17.97
N LYS A 22 -9.04 19.57 -17.10
CA LYS A 22 -9.07 20.39 -15.88
C LYS A 22 -7.93 20.06 -14.91
N ASN A 23 -7.54 18.79 -14.81
CA ASN A 23 -6.54 18.32 -13.84
C ASN A 23 -5.13 18.14 -14.43
N ASN A 24 -4.89 18.56 -15.68
CA ASN A 24 -3.61 18.34 -16.36
C ASN A 24 -2.38 18.84 -15.58
N ALA A 25 -2.50 20.01 -14.94
CA ALA A 25 -1.42 20.58 -14.12
C ALA A 25 -1.13 19.72 -12.88
N LEU A 26 -2.18 19.22 -12.21
CA LEU A 26 -2.05 18.29 -11.09
C LEU A 26 -1.38 16.98 -11.53
N PHE A 27 -1.79 16.43 -12.68
CA PHE A 27 -1.22 15.18 -13.18
C PHE A 27 0.26 15.30 -13.51
N LYS A 28 0.68 16.41 -14.14
CA LYS A 28 2.10 16.71 -14.37
C LYS A 28 2.88 16.83 -13.06
N LYS A 29 2.28 17.45 -12.04
CA LYS A 29 2.90 17.56 -10.71
C LYS A 29 3.07 16.17 -10.06
N LEU A 30 2.03 15.33 -10.09
CA LEU A 30 2.09 13.98 -9.51
C LEU A 30 3.05 13.07 -10.26
N ALA A 31 3.13 13.17 -11.59
CA ALA A 31 4.06 12.39 -12.40
C ALA A 31 5.54 12.73 -12.13
N ARG A 32 5.83 13.93 -11.59
CA ARG A 32 7.19 14.30 -11.15
C ARG A 32 7.52 13.82 -9.75
N LYS A 33 6.51 13.52 -8.94
CA LYS A 33 6.64 13.10 -7.53
C LYS A 33 6.54 11.59 -7.35
N THR A 34 6.04 10.88 -8.36
CA THR A 34 5.77 9.44 -8.30
C THR A 34 6.53 8.71 -9.39
N HIS A 35 6.54 7.38 -9.32
CA HIS A 35 7.14 6.48 -10.31
C HIS A 35 6.23 6.25 -11.52
N PHE A 36 5.24 7.13 -11.72
CA PHE A 36 4.29 7.07 -12.83
C PHE A 36 4.51 8.25 -13.77
N ASN A 37 4.43 7.97 -15.07
CA ASN A 37 4.37 9.04 -16.07
C ASN A 37 2.97 9.68 -16.12
N VAL A 38 2.83 10.78 -16.86
CA VAL A 38 1.57 11.54 -16.93
C VAL A 38 0.39 10.69 -17.41
N LYS A 39 0.58 9.80 -18.39
CA LYS A 39 -0.49 8.92 -18.89
C LYS A 39 -0.96 7.93 -17.83
N GLU A 40 -0.01 7.39 -17.06
CA GLU A 40 -0.31 6.46 -15.96
C GLU A 40 -1.04 7.17 -14.82
N VAL A 41 -0.58 8.37 -14.46
CA VAL A 41 -1.26 9.24 -13.47
C VAL A 41 -2.68 9.56 -13.91
N GLU A 42 -2.88 9.91 -15.18
CA GLU A 42 -4.21 10.14 -15.75
C GLU A 42 -5.11 8.90 -15.64
N ALA A 43 -4.59 7.73 -16.00
CA ALA A 43 -5.35 6.48 -15.93
C ALA A 43 -5.75 6.13 -14.49
N LEU A 44 -4.80 6.22 -13.55
CA LEU A 44 -5.07 6.02 -12.12
C LEU A 44 -6.07 7.02 -11.56
N ALA A 45 -6.04 8.28 -12.03
CA ALA A 45 -7.00 9.30 -11.64
C ALA A 45 -8.41 9.02 -12.16
N VAL A 46 -8.52 8.47 -13.38
CA VAL A 46 -9.81 8.03 -13.92
C VAL A 46 -10.34 6.82 -13.15
N ILE A 47 -9.48 5.87 -12.78
CA ILE A 47 -9.86 4.72 -11.94
C ILE A 47 -10.40 5.21 -10.59
N HIS A 48 -9.66 6.07 -9.88
CA HIS A 48 -10.10 6.65 -8.60
C HIS A 48 -11.43 7.36 -8.74
N ARG A 49 -11.58 8.22 -9.76
CA ARG A 49 -12.84 8.92 -10.01
C ARG A 49 -14.00 7.95 -10.23
N LYS A 50 -13.83 6.93 -11.08
CA LYS A 50 -14.88 5.94 -11.36
C LYS A 50 -15.32 5.25 -10.08
N ILE A 51 -14.37 4.79 -9.27
CA ILE A 51 -14.64 4.18 -7.96
C ILE A 51 -15.47 5.11 -7.08
N THR A 52 -15.03 6.36 -6.93
CA THR A 52 -15.72 7.35 -6.08
C THR A 52 -17.11 7.78 -6.60
N GLN A 53 -17.40 7.51 -7.87
CA GLN A 53 -18.71 7.79 -8.48
C GLN A 53 -19.66 6.60 -8.40
N THR A 54 -19.15 5.37 -8.43
CA THR A 54 -19.97 4.14 -8.42
C THR A 54 -20.20 3.56 -7.04
N LEU A 55 -19.22 3.68 -6.14
CA LEU A 55 -19.30 3.13 -4.79
C LEU A 55 -19.59 4.26 -3.81
N ASP A 56 -18.52 4.85 -3.26
CA ASP A 56 -18.54 5.92 -2.27
C ASP A 56 -17.18 6.64 -2.33
N PRO A 57 -16.99 7.77 -1.64
CA PRO A 57 -15.65 8.29 -1.36
C PRO A 57 -14.73 7.17 -0.90
N MET A 58 -13.43 7.29 -1.17
CA MET A 58 -12.44 6.26 -0.87
C MET A 58 -12.20 6.11 0.64
N THR A 59 -13.19 5.56 1.34
CA THR A 59 -13.20 5.24 2.77
C THR A 59 -12.44 3.95 3.04
N ARG A 60 -12.26 3.59 4.32
CA ARG A 60 -11.60 2.34 4.72
C ARG A 60 -12.22 1.10 4.08
N SER A 61 -13.55 1.02 4.02
CA SER A 61 -14.24 -0.14 3.43
C SER A 61 -13.94 -0.27 1.95
N VAL A 62 -14.13 0.82 1.18
CA VAL A 62 -13.89 0.84 -0.27
C VAL A 62 -12.42 0.53 -0.56
N PHE A 63 -11.50 1.13 0.19
CA PHE A 63 -10.06 0.86 0.05
C PHE A 63 -9.70 -0.60 0.31
N ARG A 64 -10.31 -1.22 1.35
CA ARG A 64 -10.14 -2.64 1.65
C ARG A 64 -10.60 -3.52 0.50
N ASP A 65 -11.77 -3.25 -0.06
CA ASP A 65 -12.33 -4.05 -1.15
C ASP A 65 -11.43 -3.98 -2.41
N ILE A 66 -10.83 -2.82 -2.66
CA ILE A 66 -9.89 -2.63 -3.78
C ILE A 66 -8.56 -3.33 -3.54
N LEU A 67 -7.97 -3.24 -2.34
CA LEU A 67 -6.72 -3.95 -2.05
C LEU A 67 -6.94 -5.47 -2.07
N HIS A 68 -8.06 -5.94 -1.53
CA HIS A 68 -8.45 -7.34 -1.55
C HIS A 68 -8.59 -7.82 -3.00
N SER A 69 -9.44 -7.18 -3.80
CA SER A 69 -9.80 -7.66 -5.14
C SER A 69 -8.72 -7.37 -6.20
N GLY A 70 -8.07 -6.21 -6.11
CA GLY A 70 -7.14 -5.71 -7.14
C GLY A 70 -5.67 -6.05 -6.87
N LEU A 71 -5.29 -6.21 -5.59
CA LEU A 71 -3.90 -6.44 -5.18
C LEU A 71 -3.71 -7.71 -4.33
N ASP A 72 -4.74 -8.57 -4.31
CA ASP A 72 -4.71 -9.89 -3.69
C ASP A 72 -4.43 -9.85 -2.17
N PHE A 73 -4.91 -8.84 -1.45
CA PHE A 73 -4.81 -8.81 0.02
C PHE A 73 -5.85 -9.73 0.70
N THR A 74 -6.04 -10.94 0.14
CA THR A 74 -7.19 -11.84 0.35
C THR A 74 -6.93 -12.94 1.39
N GLU A 75 -5.78 -13.59 1.32
CA GLU A 75 -5.68 -14.95 1.89
C GLU A 75 -4.94 -15.07 3.24
N ASN A 76 -4.24 -14.05 3.74
CA ASN A 76 -3.28 -14.25 4.85
C ASN A 76 -3.16 -13.04 5.80
N ILE A 77 -1.96 -12.86 6.37
CA ILE A 77 -1.52 -11.73 7.20
C ILE A 77 -1.73 -10.38 6.50
N ARG A 78 -1.67 -10.36 5.17
CA ARG A 78 -1.91 -9.17 4.34
C ARG A 78 -3.21 -8.44 4.72
N HIS A 79 -4.27 -9.17 5.05
CA HIS A 79 -5.54 -8.55 5.46
C HIS A 79 -5.44 -7.77 6.78
N LEU A 80 -4.61 -8.20 7.74
CA LEU A 80 -4.33 -7.46 8.98
C LEU A 80 -3.66 -6.11 8.70
N TYR A 81 -2.91 -6.01 7.60
CA TYR A 81 -2.20 -4.79 7.24
C TYR A 81 -3.03 -3.80 6.43
N ILE A 82 -4.17 -4.17 5.85
CA ILE A 82 -4.98 -3.26 5.02
C ILE A 82 -5.33 -1.96 5.75
N ASP A 83 -5.80 -2.06 7.00
CA ASP A 83 -6.18 -0.88 7.79
C ASP A 83 -4.97 -0.03 8.16
N ARG A 84 -3.81 -0.65 8.36
CA ARG A 84 -2.55 0.07 8.63
C ARG A 84 -2.02 0.76 7.37
N ILE A 85 -2.10 0.09 6.22
CA ILE A 85 -1.80 0.65 4.91
C ILE A 85 -2.70 1.86 4.64
N PHE A 86 -4.00 1.75 4.95
CA PHE A 86 -4.92 2.88 4.85
C PHE A 86 -4.44 4.07 5.69
N SER A 87 -4.05 3.84 6.95
CA SER A 87 -3.54 4.91 7.83
C SER A 87 -2.26 5.54 7.28
N VAL A 88 -1.38 4.77 6.64
CA VAL A 88 -0.17 5.30 5.98
C VAL A 88 -0.50 6.12 4.73
N PHE A 89 -1.54 5.73 3.99
CA PHE A 89 -2.04 6.53 2.86
C PHE A 89 -2.70 7.83 3.34
N ASP A 90 -3.54 7.75 4.37
CA ASP A 90 -4.29 8.87 4.96
C ASP A 90 -3.43 9.77 5.85
N LYS A 91 -2.43 10.42 5.24
CA LYS A 91 -1.48 11.31 5.93
C LYS A 91 -2.13 12.47 6.71
N LYS A 92 -3.40 12.78 6.42
CA LYS A 92 -4.14 13.88 7.06
C LYS A 92 -5.20 13.38 8.06
N ASN A 93 -5.32 12.06 8.22
CA ASN A 93 -6.31 11.40 9.07
C ASN A 93 -7.74 11.92 8.82
N VAL A 94 -8.10 12.16 7.56
CA VAL A 94 -9.44 12.64 7.16
C VAL A 94 -10.43 11.48 6.95
N LEU A 95 -9.98 10.24 7.21
CA LEU A 95 -10.71 8.98 7.07
C LEU A 95 -11.15 8.68 5.63
N GLN A 96 -10.49 9.32 4.66
CA GLN A 96 -10.71 9.17 3.22
C GLN A 96 -9.41 9.34 2.45
N ILE A 97 -9.22 8.60 1.37
CA ILE A 97 -8.03 8.73 0.51
C ILE A 97 -8.32 9.63 -0.70
N PRO A 98 -7.89 10.91 -0.69
CA PRO A 98 -7.98 11.77 -1.86
C PRO A 98 -7.09 11.26 -3.01
N LEU A 99 -7.36 11.77 -4.20
CA LEU A 99 -6.70 11.37 -5.45
C LEU A 99 -5.17 11.40 -5.37
N GLU A 100 -4.60 12.44 -4.77
CA GLU A 100 -3.14 12.58 -4.63
C GLU A 100 -2.54 11.48 -3.76
N GLN A 101 -3.15 11.19 -2.60
CA GLN A 101 -2.67 10.13 -1.69
C GLN A 101 -2.84 8.75 -2.30
N TRP A 102 -3.93 8.54 -3.06
CA TRP A 102 -4.13 7.31 -3.83
C TRP A 102 -2.98 7.05 -4.80
N ILE A 103 -2.61 8.05 -5.60
CA ILE A 103 -1.54 7.94 -6.59
C ILE A 103 -0.16 7.83 -5.91
N GLU A 104 0.11 8.63 -4.88
CA GLU A 104 1.36 8.58 -4.11
C GLU A 104 1.57 7.21 -3.44
N GLY A 105 0.54 6.67 -2.80
CA GLY A 105 0.65 5.37 -2.14
C GLY A 105 0.78 4.21 -3.12
N LEU A 106 0.01 4.21 -4.22
CA LEU A 106 0.18 3.20 -5.29
C LEU A 106 1.58 3.26 -5.93
N SER A 107 2.19 4.45 -5.99
CA SER A 107 3.56 4.60 -6.51
C SER A 107 4.55 3.78 -5.70
N ILE A 108 4.42 3.79 -4.37
CA ILE A 108 5.28 3.02 -3.47
C ILE A 108 4.95 1.52 -3.54
N ILE A 109 3.67 1.16 -3.46
CA ILE A 109 3.24 -0.25 -3.47
C ILE A 109 3.64 -0.96 -4.77
N LEU A 110 3.49 -0.29 -5.91
CA LEU A 110 3.68 -0.90 -7.23
C LEU A 110 5.09 -0.72 -7.79
N ARG A 111 5.76 0.40 -7.46
CA ARG A 111 7.03 0.79 -8.09
C ARG A 111 8.04 1.44 -7.14
N GLY A 112 7.78 1.39 -5.83
CA GLY A 112 8.66 2.01 -4.85
C GLY A 112 10.07 1.44 -4.91
N ASN A 113 11.06 2.31 -4.80
CA ASN A 113 12.44 1.89 -4.64
C ASN A 113 12.66 1.31 -3.23
N LEU A 114 13.82 0.69 -3.00
CA LEU A 114 14.10 0.01 -1.73
C LEU A 114 13.94 0.93 -0.51
N ASN A 115 14.39 2.19 -0.58
CA ASN A 115 14.25 3.13 0.55
C ASN A 115 12.79 3.41 0.88
N GLU A 116 12.00 3.72 -0.15
CA GLU A 116 10.57 4.01 0.02
C GLU A 116 9.82 2.80 0.56
N ARG A 117 10.18 1.60 0.10
CA ARG A 117 9.58 0.35 0.59
C ARG A 117 9.95 0.08 2.03
N ILE A 118 11.20 0.31 2.43
CA ILE A 118 11.62 0.18 3.83
C ILE A 118 10.83 1.14 4.73
N HIS A 119 10.81 2.44 4.38
CA HIS A 119 10.07 3.44 5.14
C HIS A 119 8.58 3.11 5.24
N PHE A 120 7.98 2.65 4.13
CA PHE A 120 6.59 2.25 4.07
C PHE A 120 6.28 1.03 4.95
N ALA A 121 7.11 -0.01 4.90
CA ALA A 121 6.95 -1.19 5.76
C ALA A 121 7.12 -0.81 7.24
N PHE A 122 8.12 0.00 7.58
CA PHE A 122 8.32 0.50 8.94
C PHE A 122 7.09 1.27 9.46
N SER A 123 6.53 2.17 8.64
CA SER A 123 5.33 2.94 8.99
C SER A 123 4.10 2.07 9.25
N ILE A 124 4.02 0.90 8.62
CA ILE A 124 2.95 -0.08 8.83
C ILE A 124 3.18 -0.89 10.10
N TYR A 125 4.43 -1.18 10.43
CA TYR A 125 4.80 -1.85 11.68
C TYR A 125 4.63 -0.91 12.88
N ASP A 126 4.98 0.37 12.74
CA ASP A 126 4.81 1.41 13.74
C ASP A 126 3.39 2.00 13.74
N PHE A 127 2.39 1.16 13.95
CA PHE A 127 0.98 1.59 13.93
C PHE A 127 0.59 2.53 15.08
N MET A 128 1.45 2.70 16.09
CA MET A 128 1.27 3.68 17.17
C MET A 128 2.02 5.00 16.91
N HIS A 129 2.73 5.11 15.77
CA HIS A 129 3.44 6.33 15.34
C HIS A 129 4.44 6.85 16.39
N THR A 130 5.18 5.95 17.03
CA THR A 130 6.17 6.31 18.05
C THR A 130 7.58 6.51 17.48
N ASN A 131 7.74 6.30 16.16
CA ASN A 131 9.01 6.24 15.42
C ASN A 131 9.98 5.16 15.92
N LYS A 132 9.46 4.19 16.70
CA LYS A 132 10.20 3.08 17.28
C LYS A 132 9.28 1.86 17.33
N LEU A 133 9.77 0.68 16.96
CA LEU A 133 9.01 -0.56 17.09
C LEU A 133 9.27 -1.17 18.46
N LYS A 134 8.27 -1.12 19.33
CA LYS A 134 8.30 -1.75 20.66
C LYS A 134 7.75 -3.17 20.61
N LYS A 135 8.16 -4.03 21.56
CA LYS A 135 7.61 -5.39 21.71
C LYS A 135 6.09 -5.43 21.71
N GLU A 136 5.45 -4.44 22.34
CA GLU A 136 3.98 -4.28 22.40
C GLU A 136 3.31 -4.11 21.01
N GLN A 137 4.03 -3.55 20.03
CA GLN A 137 3.53 -3.38 18.66
C GLN A 137 3.85 -4.59 17.78
N ILE A 138 5.01 -5.20 18.02
CA ILE A 138 5.50 -6.35 17.26
C ILE A 138 4.69 -7.60 17.62
N PHE A 139 4.42 -7.84 18.90
CA PHE A 139 3.79 -9.06 19.39
C PHE A 139 2.42 -9.35 18.77
N PRO A 140 1.44 -8.43 18.77
CA PRO A 140 0.12 -8.69 18.18
C PRO A 140 0.22 -9.02 16.68
N THR A 141 1.15 -8.36 15.99
CA THR A 141 1.39 -8.53 14.56
C THR A 141 1.95 -9.92 14.26
N MET A 142 3.02 -10.31 14.96
CA MET A 142 3.68 -11.62 14.83
C MET A 142 2.76 -12.77 15.25
N ARG A 143 2.00 -12.59 16.33
CA ARG A 143 1.00 -13.55 16.80
C ARG A 143 -0.09 -13.78 15.75
N GLY A 144 -0.61 -12.72 15.14
CA GLY A 144 -1.59 -12.82 14.05
C GLY A 144 -1.06 -13.58 12.82
N CYS A 145 0.27 -13.59 12.63
CA CYS A 145 0.93 -14.39 11.60
C CYS A 145 1.00 -15.87 11.95
N LEU A 146 1.39 -16.19 13.18
CA LEU A 146 1.64 -17.56 13.62
C LEU A 146 0.36 -18.35 13.90
N ILE A 147 -0.72 -17.71 14.36
CA ILE A 147 -2.01 -18.40 14.60
C ILE A 147 -2.55 -19.08 13.34
N LYS A 148 -2.26 -18.54 12.15
CA LYS A 148 -2.70 -19.13 10.89
C LYS A 148 -1.88 -20.38 10.47
N LEU A 149 -0.78 -20.68 11.17
CA LEU A 149 0.14 -21.76 10.81
C LEU A 149 -0.08 -23.08 11.58
N GLN A 150 -1.08 -23.17 12.47
CA GLN A 150 -1.49 -24.40 13.19
C GLN A 150 -0.31 -25.24 13.71
N THR A 151 0.46 -24.70 14.65
CA THR A 151 1.56 -25.42 15.31
C THR A 151 1.08 -26.16 16.57
N ASP A 152 1.69 -27.31 16.89
CA ASP A 152 1.45 -28.08 18.14
C ASP A 152 2.05 -27.40 19.40
N GLU A 153 2.88 -26.37 19.22
CA GLU A 153 3.49 -25.56 20.29
C GLU A 153 2.57 -24.42 20.74
N ASP A 154 2.75 -23.94 21.98
CA ASP A 154 2.08 -22.72 22.46
C ASP A 154 2.47 -21.54 21.54
N PRO A 155 1.52 -21.00 20.76
CA PRO A 155 1.81 -19.96 19.78
C PRO A 155 2.39 -18.70 20.42
N ASP A 156 2.09 -18.43 21.69
CA ASP A 156 2.57 -17.23 22.37
C ASP A 156 4.06 -17.34 22.73
N GLU A 157 4.55 -18.53 23.11
CA GLU A 157 5.97 -18.76 23.36
C GLU A 157 6.78 -18.74 22.06
N ALA A 158 6.29 -19.39 20.99
CA ALA A 158 6.92 -19.33 19.68
C ALA A 158 7.03 -17.89 19.14
N VAL A 159 6.01 -17.05 19.38
CA VAL A 159 6.04 -15.62 19.05
C VAL A 159 7.13 -14.89 19.85
N LYS A 160 7.24 -15.14 21.16
CA LYS A 160 8.26 -14.49 22.01
C LYS A 160 9.67 -14.81 21.54
N ASP A 161 9.97 -16.07 21.26
CA ASP A 161 11.27 -16.51 20.77
C ASP A 161 11.62 -15.87 19.41
N LEU A 162 10.63 -15.73 18.54
CA LEU A 162 10.79 -15.08 17.25
C LEU A 162 11.04 -13.57 17.39
N ILE A 163 10.36 -12.90 18.33
CA ILE A 163 10.59 -11.48 18.64
C ILE A 163 11.98 -11.27 19.23
N ASP A 164 12.41 -12.10 20.17
CA ASP A 164 13.74 -11.99 20.76
C ASP A 164 14.84 -12.25 19.72
N SER A 165 14.60 -13.19 18.80
CA SER A 165 15.48 -13.42 17.65
C SER A 165 15.51 -12.24 16.67
N LEU A 166 14.36 -11.57 16.47
CA LEU A 166 14.25 -10.39 15.63
C LEU A 166 14.99 -9.19 16.23
N LEU A 167 14.80 -8.94 17.53
CA LEU A 167 15.50 -7.87 18.26
C LEU A 167 17.01 -8.09 18.21
N LYS A 168 17.51 -9.29 18.51
CA LYS A 168 18.95 -9.60 18.38
C LYS A 168 19.53 -9.28 16.99
N LYS A 169 18.72 -9.32 15.94
CA LYS A 169 19.14 -9.02 14.56
C LYS A 169 18.97 -7.56 14.17
N LEU A 170 18.03 -6.83 14.75
CA LEU A 170 17.64 -5.48 14.34
C LEU A 170 18.11 -4.40 15.33
N ASP A 171 17.96 -4.65 16.63
CA ASP A 171 18.32 -3.75 17.72
C ASP A 171 19.85 -3.80 17.93
N VAL A 172 20.54 -2.76 17.43
CA VAL A 172 22.00 -2.68 17.41
C VAL A 172 22.52 -2.07 18.70
N ASP A 173 21.84 -1.06 19.23
CA ASP A 173 22.24 -0.37 20.45
C ASP A 173 21.74 -1.07 21.74
N ARG A 174 20.88 -2.07 21.59
CA ARG A 174 20.31 -2.91 22.66
C ARG A 174 19.41 -2.12 23.61
N ASP A 175 18.72 -1.09 23.11
CA ASP A 175 17.75 -0.31 23.89
C ASP A 175 16.38 -1.03 24.03
N GLY A 176 16.22 -2.19 23.39
CA GLY A 176 15.03 -3.03 23.45
C GLY A 176 13.91 -2.61 22.49
N VAL A 177 14.18 -1.63 21.62
CA VAL A 177 13.26 -1.16 20.58
C VAL A 177 13.99 -1.10 19.24
N ILE A 178 13.25 -0.99 18.13
CA ILE A 178 13.87 -0.90 16.80
C ILE A 178 13.56 0.46 16.21
N SER A 179 14.57 1.29 16.02
CA SER A 179 14.45 2.56 15.32
C SER A 179 14.32 2.36 13.79
N GLU A 180 13.83 3.38 13.09
CA GLU A 180 13.76 3.34 11.63
C GLU A 180 15.14 3.15 10.99
N ASP A 181 16.17 3.82 11.51
CA ASP A 181 17.54 3.72 11.00
C ASP A 181 18.14 2.32 11.19
N GLU A 182 17.82 1.65 12.29
CA GLU A 182 18.22 0.26 12.52
C GLU A 182 17.52 -0.70 11.58
N PHE A 183 16.20 -0.56 11.42
CA PHE A 183 15.45 -1.35 10.46
C PHE A 183 15.98 -1.16 9.04
N HIS A 184 16.25 0.10 8.65
CA HIS A 184 16.75 0.44 7.33
C HIS A 184 18.14 -0.15 7.06
N ARG A 185 19.09 0.03 7.98
CA ARG A 185 20.42 -0.59 7.89
C ARG A 185 20.32 -2.11 7.82
N ALA A 186 19.48 -2.73 8.65
CA ALA A 186 19.34 -4.17 8.66
C ALA A 186 18.81 -4.72 7.32
N VAL A 187 17.80 -4.09 6.73
CA VAL A 187 17.27 -4.51 5.43
C VAL A 187 18.29 -4.34 4.31
N LYS A 188 19.00 -3.20 4.28
CA LYS A 188 19.93 -2.89 3.19
C LYS A 188 21.25 -3.63 3.27
N GLU A 189 21.85 -3.65 4.45
CA GLU A 189 23.24 -4.07 4.63
C GLU A 189 23.34 -5.53 5.04
N ARG A 190 22.29 -6.09 5.66
CA ARG A 190 22.30 -7.47 6.17
C ARG A 190 21.49 -8.40 5.31
N ASN A 191 20.18 -8.17 5.20
CA ASN A 191 19.30 -9.09 4.49
C ASN A 191 18.00 -8.42 4.00
N LEU A 192 17.79 -8.40 2.68
CA LEU A 192 16.59 -7.85 2.06
C LEU A 192 15.28 -8.53 2.50
N LEU A 193 15.34 -9.80 2.93
CA LEU A 193 14.17 -10.52 3.45
C LEU A 193 13.62 -9.90 4.76
N LEU A 194 14.42 -9.08 5.45
CA LEU A 194 13.97 -8.38 6.65
C LEU A 194 12.92 -7.30 6.37
N LEU A 195 12.75 -6.90 5.09
CA LEU A 195 11.73 -5.91 4.70
C LEU A 195 10.32 -6.34 5.09
N GLU A 196 10.05 -7.64 5.00
CA GLU A 196 8.74 -8.25 5.28
C GLU A 196 8.84 -9.24 6.47
N CYS A 197 9.73 -8.95 7.43
CA CYS A 197 10.02 -9.84 8.57
C CYS A 197 8.83 -10.09 9.50
N MET A 198 7.87 -9.16 9.53
CA MET A 198 6.61 -9.31 10.28
C MET A 198 5.45 -9.75 9.38
N GLY A 199 5.77 -10.32 8.22
CA GLY A 199 4.82 -10.80 7.24
C GLY A 199 4.69 -9.90 6.00
N PRO A 200 4.00 -10.41 4.96
CA PRO A 200 3.88 -9.75 3.68
C PRO A 200 3.08 -8.44 3.78
N VAL A 201 3.72 -7.35 3.38
CA VAL A 201 3.17 -5.99 3.33
C VAL A 201 2.86 -5.60 1.89
N PHE A 202 3.64 -6.09 0.94
CA PHE A 202 3.52 -5.76 -0.48
C PHE A 202 2.70 -6.82 -1.24
N PRO A 203 2.04 -6.44 -2.35
CA PRO A 203 1.37 -7.39 -3.22
C PRO A 203 2.37 -8.36 -3.84
N SER A 204 1.91 -9.59 -4.10
CA SER A 204 2.70 -10.59 -4.81
C SER A 204 3.10 -10.08 -6.20
N ARG A 205 4.18 -10.62 -6.77
CA ARG A 205 4.64 -10.25 -8.11
C ARG A 205 3.54 -10.41 -9.16
N VAL A 206 2.71 -11.46 -9.02
CA VAL A 206 1.59 -11.74 -9.93
C VAL A 206 0.51 -10.68 -9.77
N ALA A 207 0.02 -10.43 -8.55
CA ALA A 207 -1.01 -9.43 -8.29
C ALA A 207 -0.58 -8.02 -8.75
N ARG A 208 0.67 -7.64 -8.43
CA ARG A 208 1.26 -6.36 -8.88
C ARG A 208 1.29 -6.26 -10.41
N ARG A 209 1.73 -7.31 -11.11
CA ARG A 209 1.80 -7.32 -12.58
C ARG A 209 0.40 -7.25 -13.21
N THR A 210 -0.54 -8.02 -12.69
CA THR A 210 -1.95 -8.02 -13.13
C THR A 210 -2.54 -6.62 -12.97
N PHE A 211 -2.39 -6.01 -11.80
CA PHE A 211 -2.89 -4.66 -11.55
C PHE A 211 -2.26 -3.62 -12.48
N LEU A 212 -0.93 -3.64 -12.65
CA LEU A 212 -0.23 -2.72 -13.57
C LEU A 212 -0.76 -2.85 -15.02
N SER A 213 -1.05 -4.07 -15.47
CA SER A 213 -1.55 -4.31 -16.83
C SER A 213 -2.92 -3.69 -17.12
N THR A 214 -3.67 -3.30 -16.09
CA THR A 214 -4.96 -2.64 -16.25
C THR A 214 -4.85 -1.19 -16.75
N PHE A 215 -3.68 -0.56 -16.61
CA PHE A 215 -3.51 0.86 -16.93
C PHE A 215 -2.19 1.22 -17.61
N THR A 216 -1.24 0.28 -17.77
CA THR A 216 0.04 0.56 -18.42
C THR A 216 0.67 -0.66 -19.08
N ASP A 217 1.31 -0.43 -20.22
CA ASP A 217 2.17 -1.43 -20.88
C ASP A 217 3.60 -1.46 -20.29
N ARG A 218 3.93 -0.49 -19.43
CA ARG A 218 5.23 -0.40 -18.74
C ARG A 218 5.27 -1.31 -17.52
N LEU A 219 5.18 -2.61 -17.77
CA LEU A 219 5.15 -3.63 -16.72
C LEU A 219 6.51 -3.87 -16.06
N GLY A 220 7.60 -3.43 -16.70
CA GLY A 220 8.99 -3.55 -16.21
C GLY A 220 9.43 -4.97 -15.87
N GLN A 221 10.68 -5.10 -15.44
CA GLN A 221 11.16 -6.24 -14.66
C GLN A 221 11.33 -5.71 -13.23
N PHE A 222 10.32 -5.90 -12.39
CA PHE A 222 10.32 -5.47 -10.99
C PHE A 222 10.21 -6.67 -10.06
#